data_AF-A0A6P2F7C4-F1
#
_entry.id   AF-A0A6P2F7C4-F1
#
_cell.length_a   1.000
_cell.length_b   1.000
_cell.length_c   1.000
_cell.angle_alpha   90.00
_cell.angle_beta   90.00
_cell.angle_gamma   90.00
#
_symmetry.space_group_name_H-M   'P 1'
#
loop_
_entity.id
_entity.type
_entity.pdbx_description
1 polymer ?
#
loop_
_entity_poly.entity_id
_entity_poly.type
_entity_poly.pdbx_seq_one_letter_code
_entity_poly.pdbx_strand_id
1 'polypeptide(L)' 'MEVDERGNVARTTIIGESPKLLADAAVSALNQWKFRPHTYRGVPVKVRLRQPITFKLEPPEVPAPSQ' A
#
# COMPACT_ATOMS: atom_id res chain seq x y z
N MET A 1 7.87 -1.19 3.23
CA MET A 1 7.25 -0.85 4.52
C MET A 1 7.70 -1.84 5.58
N GLU A 2 7.71 -1.41 6.83
CA GLU A 2 7.94 -2.25 8.01
C GLU A 2 6.60 -2.43 8.73
N VAL A 3 6.30 -3.68 9.11
CA VAL A 3 5.12 -4.05 9.88
C VAL A 3 5.59 -4.63 11.22
N ASP A 4 5.06 -4.10 12.31
CA ASP A 4 5.42 -4.53 13.68
C ASP A 4 4.81 -5.90 14.04
N GLU A 5 5.18 -6.42 15.22
CA GLU A 5 4.71 -7.71 15.74
C GLU A 5 3.19 -7.73 15.98
N ARG A 6 2.53 -6.57 16.04
CA ARG A 6 1.09 -6.42 16.20
C ARG A 6 0.38 -6.26 14.85
N GLY A 7 1.11 -6.24 13.74
CA GLY A 7 0.56 -6.06 12.40
C GLY A 7 0.29 -4.59 12.02
N ASN A 8 0.77 -3.60 12.77
CA ASN A 8 0.68 -2.19 12.37
C ASN A 8 1.79 -1.85 11.36
N VAL A 9 1.47 -0.98 10.40
CA VAL A 9 2.50 -0.36 9.55
C VAL A 9 3.27 0.66 10.40
N ALA A 10 4.52 0.33 10.74
CA ALA A 10 5.35 1.16 11.62
C ALA A 10 6.20 2.17 10.84
N ARG A 11 6.60 1.83 9.61
CA ARG A 11 7.41 2.71 8.76
C ARG A 11 7.18 2.43 7.28
N THR A 12 7.02 3.49 6.50
CA THR A 12 6.92 3.40 5.03
C THR A 12 8.08 4.13 4.38
N THR A 13 8.57 3.60 3.27
CA THR A 13 9.64 4.19 2.46
C THR A 13 9.28 3.95 1.00
N ILE A 14 9.33 5.02 0.22
CA ILE A 14 9.09 4.95 -1.23
C ILE A 14 10.34 4.39 -1.89
N ILE A 15 10.13 3.43 -2.79
CA ILE A 15 11.19 2.81 -3.57
C ILE A 15 10.94 3.24 -5.02
N GLY A 16 11.82 4.07 -5.58
CA GLY A 16 11.71 4.63 -6.93
C GLY A 16 11.24 6.08 -6.95
N GLU A 17 11.04 6.60 -8.16
CA GLU A 17 10.58 7.97 -8.40
C GLU A 17 9.06 8.00 -8.59
N SER A 18 8.42 9.00 -8.00
CA SER A 18 6.97 9.20 -8.09
C SER A 18 6.63 10.67 -7.82
N PRO A 19 5.61 11.24 -8.49
CA PRO A 19 5.11 12.56 -8.15
C PRO A 19 4.71 12.62 -6.66
N LYS A 20 5.11 13.69 -5.96
CA LYS A 20 4.91 13.84 -4.51
C LYS A 20 3.45 13.59 -4.09
N LEU A 21 2.50 14.10 -4.85
CA LEU A 21 1.07 13.92 -4.58
C LEU A 21 0.65 12.44 -4.53
N LEU A 22 1.12 11.64 -5.49
CA LEU A 22 0.80 10.21 -5.56
C LEU A 22 1.53 9.42 -4.48
N ALA A 23 2.77 9.79 -4.17
CA ALA A 23 3.54 9.21 -3.07
C ALA A 23 2.84 9.43 -1.72
N ASP A 24 2.41 10.66 -1.44
CA ASP A 24 1.73 11.02 -0.19
C ASP A 24 0.38 10.30 -0.06
N ALA A 25 -0.38 10.19 -1.15
CA ALA A 25 -1.63 9.43 -1.19
C ALA A 25 -1.39 7.94 -0.91
N ALA A 26 -0.36 7.34 -1.51
CA ALA A 26 0.01 5.95 -1.26
C ALA A 26 0.43 5.71 0.19
N VAL A 27 1.24 6.59 0.79
CA VAL A 27 1.65 6.49 2.20
C VAL A 27 0.44 6.61 3.12
N SER A 28 -0.45 7.57 2.86
CA SER A 28 -1.68 7.77 3.64
C SER A 28 -2.58 6.53 3.61
N ALA A 29 -2.75 5.91 2.45
CA ALA A 29 -3.51 4.68 2.30
C ALA A 29 -2.87 3.51 3.08
N LEU A 30 -1.54 3.36 3.00
CA LEU A 30 -0.83 2.30 3.72
C LEU A 30 -0.92 2.45 5.25
N ASN A 31 -0.97 3.66 5.78
CA ASN A 31 -1.11 3.90 7.22
C ASN A 31 -2.45 3.44 7.79
N GLN A 32 -3.46 3.24 6.94
CA GLN A 32 -4.78 2.71 7.36
C GLN A 32 -4.78 1.18 7.44
N TRP A 33 -3.73 0.51 6.98
CA TRP A 33 -3.70 -0.95 6.92
C TRP A 33 -3.34 -1.57 8.27
N LYS A 34 -4.02 -2.67 8.57
CA LYS A 34 -3.73 -3.54 9.71
C LYS A 34 -3.56 -4.97 9.21
N PHE A 35 -2.33 -5.47 9.32
CA PHE A 35 -1.99 -6.82 8.92
C PHE A 35 -2.25 -7.81 10.05
N ARG A 36 -2.35 -9.09 9.68
CA ARG A 36 -2.21 -10.17 10.66
C ARG A 36 -0.75 -10.20 11.13
N PRO A 37 -0.48 -10.29 12.45
CA PRO A 37 0.86 -10.52 12.98
C PRO A 37 1.55 -11.68 12.26
N HIS A 38 2.75 -11.42 11.74
CA HIS A 38 3.57 -12.48 11.16
C HIS A 38 4.27 -13.21 12.30
N THR A 39 4.26 -14.54 12.26
CA THR A 39 4.90 -15.37 13.28
C THR A 39 6.03 -16.19 12.69
N TYR A 40 7.18 -16.22 13.36
CA TYR A 40 8.26 -17.14 13.08
C TYR A 40 8.45 -18.06 14.29
N ARG A 41 8.32 -19.37 14.08
CA ARG A 41 8.33 -20.40 15.16
C ARG A 41 7.34 -20.09 16.29
N GLY A 42 6.13 -19.64 15.94
CA GLY A 42 5.07 -19.31 16.90
C GLY A 42 5.24 -17.96 17.61
N VAL A 43 6.33 -17.24 17.38
CA VAL A 43 6.59 -15.93 17.99
C VAL A 43 6.29 -14.82 16.98
N PRO A 44 5.48 -13.80 17.33
CA PRO A 44 5.29 -12.62 16.49
C PRO A 44 6.61 -11.90 16.20
N VAL A 45 6.84 -11.54 14.95
CA VAL A 45 8.08 -10.88 14.50
C VAL A 45 7.78 -9.68 13.61
N LYS A 46 8.62 -8.65 13.71
CA LYS A 46 8.64 -7.53 12.78
C LYS A 46 9.09 -8.01 11.40
N VAL A 47 8.40 -7.53 10.35
CA VAL A 47 8.70 -7.89 8.96
C VAL A 47 8.86 -6.67 8.06
N ARG A 48 9.60 -6.85 6.97
CA ARG A 48 9.73 -5.88 5.88
C ARG A 48 9.01 -6.40 4.64
N LEU A 49 8.12 -5.59 4.09
CA LEU A 49 7.29 -5.91 2.93
C LEU A 49 7.47 -4.87 1.83
N ARG A 50 7.35 -5.28 0.57
CA ARG A 50 7.26 -4.38 -0.59
C ARG A 50 5.85 -4.48 -1.18
N GLN A 51 5.14 -3.37 -1.21
CA GLN A 51 3.80 -3.29 -1.80
C GLN A 51 3.87 -2.37 -3.03
N PRO A 52 3.74 -2.91 -4.27
CA PRO A 52 3.54 -2.07 -5.44
C PRO A 52 2.15 -1.44 -5.38
N ILE A 53 2.08 -0.14 -5.68
CA ILE A 53 0.84 0.62 -5.81
C ILE A 53 0.86 1.27 -7.19
N THR A 54 -0.21 1.06 -7.96
CA THR A 54 -0.35 1.60 -9.31
C THR A 54 -1.59 2.48 -9.35
N PHE A 55 -1.41 3.74 -9.72
CA PHE A 55 -2.50 4.66 -9.98
C PHE A 55 -2.91 4.51 -11.45
N LYS A 56 -4.21 4.29 -11.70
CA LYS A 56 -4.79 4.24 -13.04
C LYS A 56 -5.91 5.27 -13.10
N LEU A 57 -5.91 6.07 -14.16
CA LEU A 57 -7.06 6.87 -14.52
C LEU A 57 -7.97 5.98 -15.34
N GLU A 58 -9.23 5.88 -14.94
CA GLU A 58 -10.24 5.27 -15.79
C GLU A 58 -10.49 6.22 -16.97
N PRO A 59 -10.50 5.72 -18.21
CA PRO A 59 -10.90 6.54 -19.33
C PRO A 59 -12.33 7.04 -19.11
N PRO A 60 -12.67 8.25 -19.59
CA PRO A 60 -14.04 8.74 -19.48
C PRO A 60 -14.98 7.72 -20.12
N GLU A 61 -16.08 7.41 -19.42
CA GLU A 61 -17.12 6.54 -19.94
C GLU A 61 -17.70 7.20 -21.19
N VAL A 62 -17.32 6.71 -22.37
CA VAL A 62 -17.96 7.11 -23.62
C VAL A 62 -19.29 6.38 -23.62
N PRO A 63 -20.44 7.08 -23.48
CA PRO A 63 -21.73 6.42 -23.53
C PRO A 63 -21.82 5.64 -24.84
N ALA A 64 -22.20 4.36 -24.76
CA ALA A 64 -22.32 3.50 -25.93
C ALA A 64 -23.24 4.18 -26.96
N PRO A 65 -22.87 4.24 -28.25
CA PRO A 65 -23.75 4.79 -29.26
C PRO A 65 -25.07 4.02 -29.23
N SER A 66 -26.17 4.75 -29.04
CA SER A 66 -27.52 4.18 -29.16
C SER A 66 -27.63 3.49 -30.52
N GLN A 67 -27.84 2.17 -30.50
CA GLN A 67 -28.23 1.40 -31.69
C GLN A 67 -29.57 1.90 -32.22
#